data_AF-A0A3D0P6S0-F1
#
_entry.id   AF-A0A3D0P6S0-F1
#
_cell.length_a   1.000
_cell.length_b   1.000
_cell.length_c   1.000
_cell.angle_alpha   90.00
_cell.angle_beta   90.00
_cell.angle_gamma   90.00
#
_symmetry.space_group_name_H-M   'P 1'
#
loop_
_entity.id
_entity.type
_entity.pdbx_description
1 polymer ?
#
loop_
_entity_poly.entity_id
_entity_poly.type
_entity_poly.pdbx_seq_one_letter_code
_entity_poly.pdbx_strand_id
1 'polypeptide(L)'
;MQPQDTTTLRGVVHELNAELVPSRFEKAQQAESSGVQLAFRTLKQRLWLTLNWQADCPRFHAIEPPPRLGEGSTLAQQLQHGLKGLALVRLEQLPWERVLHLGFAPRPDAPEQRQLVLELMGRHSNLFLLDERQQVISSGRQVREHQSRLRPISTGDSYSAPPPLQGAEPQVQESLERWRQRLLLLPESIGRALMGSYRGISPALRDQLLQTAGLDRHTPAADLSSAQWQQLFDSWQQWLSQLDSQALQFASSGSGYRCWGEPSPCQSNTPLALNLSLARYYGQGLRQAQCQQQRQRLEQHLQQLVQREQRELQRQELLLARSGDEHLLQRQADLLLCRSDVSSSGHRQLELQDPESNQTLVVRLDPQQTLVSQAQKLYQRARKLRRSVAAIEPRLRRHQQRLELLEASQVQLQLADPGDADVLEALADDLEPFLKTKASQSKSSRRQQGTPSPLMLQSPSGLPLLVGRNHRQNDWISFRQARRGDLWFHAQEQPGSHVVLKGSEGEISDADLQTAADLAAHFSRSRGNKKVPVVMVPTEQLQRIPGMGPGLVRHGNGRVLWGEPDRALGLLPTLQP
;
A
#
# COMPACT_ATOMS: atom_id res chain seq x y z
N MET A 1 14.18 -3.46 -3.41
CA MET A 1 14.50 -3.49 -4.85
C MET A 1 15.99 -3.23 -5.02
N GLN A 2 16.65 -3.86 -5.99
CA GLN A 2 18.07 -3.61 -6.27
C GLN A 2 18.24 -2.23 -6.92
N PRO A 3 19.12 -1.35 -6.40
CA PRO A 3 19.40 -0.07 -7.03
C PRO A 3 20.18 -0.26 -8.35
N GLN A 4 20.02 0.67 -9.29
CA GLN A 4 20.79 0.65 -10.53
C GLN A 4 22.26 0.95 -10.25
N ASP A 5 23.13 0.04 -10.67
CA ASP A 5 24.58 0.19 -10.55
C ASP A 5 25.23 0.67 -11.85
N THR A 6 26.53 0.94 -11.78
CA THR A 6 27.34 1.43 -12.90
C THR A 6 27.29 0.45 -14.09
N THR A 7 27.34 -0.86 -13.83
CA THR A 7 27.26 -1.91 -14.87
C THR A 7 25.92 -1.85 -15.60
N THR A 8 24.81 -1.84 -14.85
CA THR A 8 23.47 -1.76 -15.43
C THR A 8 23.28 -0.46 -16.20
N LEU A 9 23.77 0.66 -15.65
CA LEU A 9 23.67 1.97 -16.27
C LEU A 9 24.41 2.03 -17.61
N ARG A 10 25.58 1.40 -17.70
CA ARG A 10 26.38 1.34 -18.93
C ARG A 10 25.66 0.56 -20.03
N GLY A 11 25.04 -0.57 -19.69
CA GLY A 11 24.21 -1.33 -20.62
C GLY A 11 22.99 -0.55 -21.09
N VAL A 12 22.31 0.14 -20.18
CA VAL A 12 21.16 1.00 -20.51
C VAL A 12 21.55 2.13 -21.45
N VAL A 13 22.65 2.83 -21.16
CA VAL A 13 23.15 3.96 -21.96
C VAL A 13 23.61 3.48 -23.33
N HIS A 14 24.22 2.29 -23.43
CA HIS A 14 24.60 1.70 -24.70
C HIS A 14 23.39 1.45 -25.61
N GLU A 15 22.37 0.73 -25.13
CA GLU A 15 21.15 0.48 -25.89
C GLU A 15 20.45 1.79 -26.30
N LEU A 16 20.41 2.77 -25.39
CA LEU A 16 19.80 4.06 -25.66
C LEU A 16 20.59 4.87 -26.68
N ASN A 17 21.92 4.85 -26.67
CA ASN A 17 22.69 5.57 -27.68
C ASN A 17 22.41 5.07 -29.09
N ALA A 18 22.20 3.76 -29.28
CA ALA A 18 21.89 3.18 -30.58
C ALA A 18 20.52 3.59 -31.13
N GLU A 19 19.50 3.72 -30.26
CA GLU A 19 18.11 3.96 -30.68
C GLU A 19 17.63 5.41 -30.48
N LEU A 20 18.21 6.15 -29.52
CA LEU A 20 17.72 7.46 -29.08
C LEU A 20 18.54 8.63 -29.64
N VAL A 21 19.83 8.48 -29.90
CA VAL A 21 20.70 9.61 -30.28
C VAL A 21 20.97 9.57 -31.80
N PRO A 22 20.69 10.64 -32.57
CA PRO A 22 20.03 11.89 -32.17
C PRO A 22 18.49 11.77 -32.15
N SER A 23 17.83 12.48 -31.24
CA SER A 23 16.37 12.57 -31.20
C SER A 23 15.86 13.94 -30.75
N ARG A 24 14.70 14.35 -31.25
CA ARG A 24 14.09 15.62 -30.88
C ARG A 24 13.37 15.51 -29.54
N PHE A 25 13.58 16.46 -28.63
CA PHE A 25 12.78 16.54 -27.41
C PHE A 25 11.34 16.98 -27.74
N GLU A 26 10.34 16.26 -27.21
CA GLU A 26 8.92 16.58 -27.39
C GLU A 26 8.25 17.06 -26.11
N LYS A 27 8.34 16.25 -25.04
CA LYS A 27 7.54 16.46 -23.83
C LYS A 27 8.31 16.12 -22.56
N ALA A 28 8.15 16.93 -21.53
CA ALA A 28 8.48 16.60 -20.15
C ALA A 28 7.20 16.49 -19.32
N GLN A 29 7.12 15.50 -18.45
CA GLN A 29 6.07 15.39 -17.44
C GLN A 29 6.62 14.80 -16.15
N GLN A 30 5.98 15.14 -15.03
CA GLN A 30 6.40 14.67 -13.71
C GLN A 30 5.23 13.94 -13.05
N ALA A 31 5.35 12.62 -12.95
CA ALA A 31 4.36 11.77 -12.28
C ALA A 31 4.60 11.71 -10.76
N GLU A 32 5.86 11.71 -10.36
CA GLU A 32 6.30 11.59 -8.96
C GLU A 32 7.16 12.80 -8.58
N SER A 33 7.15 13.18 -7.30
CA SER A 33 7.94 14.31 -6.80
C SER A 33 9.45 14.15 -7.04
N SER A 34 9.94 12.91 -7.10
CA SER A 34 11.35 12.56 -7.29
C SER A 34 11.67 11.93 -8.65
N GLY A 35 10.82 12.10 -9.66
CA GLY A 35 11.09 11.55 -10.99
C GLY A 35 10.36 12.26 -12.14
N VAL A 36 11.08 12.47 -13.23
CA VAL A 36 10.56 13.08 -14.47
C VAL A 36 10.55 12.04 -15.59
N GLN A 37 9.59 12.17 -16.49
CA GLN A 37 9.47 11.39 -17.70
C GLN A 37 9.66 12.32 -18.89
N LEU A 38 10.59 11.97 -19.77
CA LEU A 38 10.93 12.74 -20.96
C LEU A 38 10.57 11.94 -22.21
N ALA A 39 9.94 12.59 -23.18
CA ALA A 39 9.59 12.01 -24.46
C ALA A 39 10.47 12.57 -25.57
N PHE A 40 10.98 11.67 -26.39
CA PHE A 40 11.86 11.96 -27.50
C PHE A 40 11.29 11.38 -28.79
N ARG A 41 11.43 12.11 -29.88
CA ARG A 41 11.06 11.67 -31.22
C ARG A 41 12.30 11.29 -32.00
N THR A 42 12.39 10.01 -32.33
CA THR A 42 13.34 9.48 -33.31
C THR A 42 12.66 9.48 -34.69
N LEU A 43 13.39 9.09 -35.74
CA LEU A 43 12.82 8.90 -37.08
C LEU A 43 11.79 7.76 -37.13
N LYS A 44 11.98 6.71 -36.33
CA LYS A 44 11.13 5.51 -36.34
C LYS A 44 9.93 5.64 -35.40
N GLN A 45 10.16 6.13 -34.20
CA GLN A 45 9.19 6.07 -33.11
C GLN A 45 9.39 7.16 -32.06
N ARG A 46 8.40 7.29 -31.18
CA ARG A 46 8.49 8.10 -29.98
C ARG A 46 8.92 7.22 -28.81
N LEU A 47 10.03 7.58 -28.17
CA LEU A 47 10.56 6.89 -27.00
C LEU A 47 10.31 7.72 -25.74
N TRP A 48 10.10 7.04 -24.62
CA TRP A 48 9.93 7.65 -23.31
C TRP A 48 11.02 7.16 -22.37
N LEU A 49 11.62 8.08 -21.63
CA LEU A 49 12.60 7.78 -20.60
C LEU A 49 12.08 8.18 -19.24
N THR A 50 12.41 7.40 -18.21
CA THR A 50 12.26 7.83 -16.82
C THR A 50 13.62 8.26 -16.26
N LEU A 51 13.66 9.43 -15.62
CA LEU A 51 14.78 9.95 -14.87
C LEU A 51 14.29 10.11 -13.43
N ASN A 52 14.70 9.20 -12.55
CA ASN A 52 14.22 9.19 -11.18
C ASN A 52 15.38 9.22 -10.19
N TRP A 53 15.33 10.17 -9.26
CA TRP A 53 16.34 10.43 -8.24
C TRP A 53 15.81 10.15 -6.82
N GLN A 54 14.80 9.30 -6.69
CA GLN A 54 14.32 8.85 -5.39
C GLN A 54 15.43 8.10 -4.64
N ALA A 55 15.58 8.40 -3.34
CA ALA A 55 16.66 7.87 -2.52
C ALA A 55 16.75 6.34 -2.51
N ASP A 56 15.60 5.68 -2.45
CA ASP A 56 15.50 4.22 -2.31
C ASP A 56 15.73 3.46 -3.62
N CYS A 57 15.44 4.10 -4.76
CA CYS A 57 15.46 3.46 -6.07
C CYS A 57 15.77 4.44 -7.21
N PRO A 58 16.97 5.08 -7.19
CA PRO A 58 17.37 5.98 -8.27
C PRO A 58 17.60 5.16 -9.54
N ARG A 59 17.06 5.62 -10.67
CA ARG A 59 17.04 4.85 -11.92
C ARG A 59 16.89 5.71 -13.16
N PHE A 60 17.41 5.18 -14.26
CA PHE A 60 17.31 5.70 -15.61
C PHE A 60 17.12 4.52 -16.58
N HIS A 61 16.05 4.56 -17.37
CA HIS A 61 15.78 3.58 -18.44
C HIS A 61 14.61 4.05 -19.33
N ALA A 62 14.45 3.44 -20.50
CA ALA A 62 13.26 3.62 -21.33
C ALA A 62 12.03 2.92 -20.74
N ILE A 63 10.88 3.56 -20.87
CA ILE A 63 9.58 3.07 -20.39
C ILE A 63 8.57 3.02 -21.54
N GLU A 64 7.53 2.23 -21.36
CA GLU A 64 6.34 2.29 -22.21
C GLU A 64 5.65 3.66 -22.07
N PRO A 65 4.87 4.10 -23.08
CA PRO A 65 4.20 5.40 -23.05
C PRO A 65 3.35 5.59 -21.79
N PRO A 66 3.70 6.54 -20.90
CA PRO A 66 2.96 6.77 -19.67
C PRO A 66 1.61 7.45 -19.94
N PRO A 67 0.64 7.35 -19.01
CA PRO A 67 -0.61 8.09 -19.11
C PRO A 67 -0.36 9.61 -19.15
N ARG A 68 -1.23 10.34 -19.83
CA ARG A 68 -1.11 11.80 -19.97
C ARG A 68 -1.48 12.47 -18.65
N LEU A 69 -0.51 13.16 -18.05
CA LEU A 69 -0.75 14.04 -16.92
C LEU A 69 -1.05 15.48 -17.41
N GLY A 70 -1.88 16.21 -16.65
CA GLY A 70 -2.32 17.59 -16.91
C GLY A 70 -1.20 18.63 -16.77
N GLU A 71 -1.53 19.90 -16.50
CA GLU A 71 -0.53 20.97 -16.34
C GLU A 71 0.57 20.54 -15.36
N GLY A 72 1.78 20.33 -15.90
CA GLY A 72 2.88 19.66 -15.21
C GLY A 72 3.41 20.47 -14.03
N SER A 73 4.21 19.82 -13.19
CA SER A 73 4.95 20.48 -12.10
C SER A 73 5.84 21.62 -12.61
N THR A 74 6.27 22.50 -11.70
CA THR A 74 7.21 23.60 -12.01
C THR A 74 8.48 23.10 -12.69
N LEU A 75 9.07 22.01 -12.20
CA LEU A 75 10.26 21.40 -12.81
C LEU A 75 9.97 20.86 -14.22
N ALA A 76 8.84 20.17 -14.42
CA ALA A 76 8.45 19.68 -15.74
C ALA A 76 8.24 20.84 -16.73
N GLN A 77 7.64 21.94 -16.28
CA GLN A 77 7.47 23.15 -17.09
C GLN A 77 8.82 23.80 -17.44
N GLN A 78 9.73 23.89 -16.47
CA GLN A 78 11.09 24.42 -16.69
C GLN A 78 11.88 23.56 -17.69
N LEU A 79 11.82 22.23 -17.56
CA LEU A 79 12.43 21.31 -18.54
C LEU A 79 11.76 21.43 -19.91
N GLN A 80 10.43 21.49 -19.94
CA GLN A 80 9.66 21.65 -21.17
C GLN A 80 10.03 22.93 -21.92
N HIS A 81 10.21 24.03 -21.21
CA HIS A 81 10.61 25.32 -21.80
C HIS A 81 12.09 25.33 -22.17
N GLY A 82 12.96 24.88 -21.27
CA GLY A 82 14.42 24.90 -21.44
C GLY A 82 14.93 23.98 -22.56
N LEU A 83 14.25 22.87 -22.82
CA LEU A 83 14.62 21.91 -23.87
C LEU A 83 13.80 22.08 -25.16
N LYS A 84 12.87 23.04 -25.21
CA LYS A 84 11.96 23.22 -26.35
C LYS A 84 12.76 23.52 -27.63
N GLY A 85 12.53 22.71 -28.66
CA GLY A 85 13.17 22.91 -29.96
C GLY A 85 14.60 22.37 -30.05
N LEU A 86 15.12 21.78 -28.97
CA LEU A 86 16.41 21.10 -28.98
C LEU A 86 16.26 19.60 -29.28
N ALA A 87 17.32 19.01 -29.79
CA ALA A 87 17.51 17.59 -29.95
C ALA A 87 18.55 17.09 -28.93
N LEU A 88 18.34 15.89 -28.39
CA LEU A 88 19.36 15.15 -27.67
C LEU A 88 20.43 14.71 -28.68
N VAL A 89 21.64 15.18 -28.49
CA VAL A 89 22.79 14.92 -29.37
C VAL A 89 23.86 14.06 -28.69
N ARG A 90 23.86 14.03 -27.36
CA ARG A 90 24.81 13.24 -26.57
C ARG A 90 24.13 12.59 -25.38
N LEU A 91 24.40 11.31 -25.14
CA LEU A 91 24.03 10.59 -23.94
C LEU A 91 25.26 9.81 -23.46
N GLU A 92 25.87 10.26 -22.38
CA GLU A 92 27.08 9.62 -21.83
C GLU A 92 26.95 9.40 -20.33
N GLN A 93 27.62 8.34 -19.85
CA GLN A 93 27.84 8.09 -18.44
C GLN A 93 29.27 8.46 -18.10
N LEU A 94 29.50 9.16 -16.98
CA LEU A 94 30.87 9.38 -16.50
C LEU A 94 31.54 8.04 -16.15
N PRO A 95 32.80 7.82 -16.56
CA PRO A 95 33.49 6.54 -16.34
C PRO A 95 33.45 6.09 -14.88
N TRP A 96 33.01 4.86 -14.65
CA TRP A 96 32.90 4.21 -13.33
C TRP A 96 31.99 4.92 -12.30
N GLU A 97 31.31 5.98 -12.71
CA GLU A 97 30.41 6.78 -11.88
C GLU A 97 28.95 6.55 -12.26
N ARG A 98 28.04 6.87 -11.34
CA ARG A 98 26.59 6.81 -11.57
C ARG A 98 26.02 8.17 -11.92
N VAL A 99 26.71 8.88 -12.81
CA VAL A 99 26.35 10.22 -13.27
C VAL A 99 26.17 10.17 -14.79
N LEU A 100 25.04 10.67 -15.27
CA LEU A 100 24.70 10.76 -16.68
C LEU A 100 24.69 12.19 -17.15
N HIS A 101 25.20 12.43 -18.36
CA HIS A 101 25.09 13.68 -19.08
C HIS A 101 24.26 13.48 -20.35
N LEU A 102 23.19 14.27 -20.47
CA LEU A 102 22.38 14.37 -21.67
C LEU A 102 22.62 15.75 -22.29
N GLY A 103 23.30 15.79 -23.42
CA GLY A 103 23.64 17.02 -24.16
C GLY A 103 22.56 17.34 -25.19
N PHE A 104 22.11 18.60 -25.20
CA PHE A 104 21.05 19.08 -26.09
C PHE A 104 21.51 20.24 -26.96
N ALA A 105 21.24 20.15 -28.26
CA ALA A 105 21.60 21.16 -29.24
C ALA A 105 20.45 21.35 -30.26
N PRO A 106 20.37 22.50 -30.96
CA PRO A 106 19.33 22.72 -31.97
C PRO A 106 19.47 21.77 -33.18
N ARG A 107 20.68 21.30 -33.46
CA ARG A 107 21.02 20.33 -34.52
C ARG A 107 22.16 19.43 -34.02
N PRO A 108 22.32 18.21 -34.56
CA PRO A 108 23.39 17.27 -34.17
C PRO A 108 24.81 17.85 -34.20
N ASP A 109 25.11 18.71 -35.18
CA ASP A 109 26.45 19.30 -35.35
C ASP A 109 26.63 20.65 -34.63
N ALA A 110 25.60 21.13 -33.93
CA ALA A 110 25.65 22.41 -33.23
C ALA A 110 26.21 22.22 -31.80
N PRO A 111 26.83 23.27 -31.22
CA PRO A 111 27.28 23.21 -29.82
C PRO A 111 26.10 22.96 -28.87
N GLU A 112 26.37 22.22 -27.80
CA GLU A 112 25.39 21.93 -26.75
C GLU A 112 24.94 23.24 -26.08
N GLN A 113 23.64 23.52 -26.16
CA GLN A 113 23.02 24.70 -25.53
C GLN A 113 22.52 24.40 -24.11
N ARG A 114 22.16 23.16 -23.86
CA ARG A 114 21.65 22.71 -22.56
C ARG A 114 22.22 21.35 -22.25
N GLN A 115 22.49 21.12 -20.98
CA GLN A 115 22.93 19.82 -20.50
C GLN A 115 22.03 19.40 -19.33
N LEU A 116 21.54 18.17 -19.36
CA LEU A 116 20.82 17.60 -18.24
C LEU A 116 21.72 16.58 -17.56
N VAL A 117 21.98 16.80 -16.27
CA VAL A 117 22.86 15.94 -15.46
C VAL A 117 22.03 15.18 -14.45
N LEU A 118 22.09 13.85 -14.49
CA LEU A 118 21.39 12.97 -13.57
C LEU A 118 22.42 12.24 -12.69
N GLU A 119 22.38 12.50 -11.39
CA GLU A 119 23.21 11.83 -10.39
C GLU A 119 22.38 10.73 -9.70
N LEU A 120 22.80 9.47 -9.79
CA LEU A 120 22.13 8.31 -9.20
C LEU A 120 22.90 7.79 -7.96
N MET A 121 23.02 8.63 -6.94
CA MET A 121 23.81 8.38 -5.72
C MET A 121 22.95 8.07 -4.47
N GLY A 122 21.85 7.33 -4.62
CA GLY A 122 20.94 6.98 -3.53
C GLY A 122 20.31 8.23 -2.90
N ARG A 123 20.46 8.43 -1.59
CA ARG A 123 19.94 9.60 -0.85
C ARG A 123 20.45 10.96 -1.35
N HIS A 124 21.56 10.96 -2.09
CA HIS A 124 22.17 12.15 -2.70
C HIS A 124 21.85 12.28 -4.19
N SER A 125 21.00 11.40 -4.74
CA SER A 125 20.59 11.49 -6.14
C SER A 125 19.89 12.81 -6.43
N ASN A 126 20.15 13.37 -7.59
CA ASN A 126 19.56 14.62 -8.03
C ASN A 126 19.54 14.73 -9.55
N LEU A 127 18.77 15.70 -10.05
CA LEU A 127 18.70 16.06 -11.45
C LEU A 127 19.01 17.55 -11.58
N PHE A 128 19.84 17.94 -12.55
CA PHE A 128 20.19 19.33 -12.82
C PHE A 128 20.02 19.65 -14.30
N LEU A 129 19.32 20.73 -14.61
CA LEU A 129 19.35 21.35 -15.94
C LEU A 129 20.38 22.47 -15.93
N LEU A 130 21.36 22.40 -16.82
CA LEU A 130 22.45 23.34 -16.95
C LEU A 130 22.33 24.16 -18.23
N ASP A 131 22.85 25.38 -18.20
CA ASP A 131 23.06 26.22 -19.37
C ASP A 131 24.40 25.93 -20.07
N GLU A 132 24.71 26.72 -21.10
CA GLU A 132 25.96 26.68 -21.88
C GLU A 132 27.22 26.93 -21.04
N ARG A 133 27.07 27.59 -19.88
CA ARG A 133 28.14 27.96 -18.96
C ARG A 133 28.21 27.02 -17.75
N GLN A 134 27.51 25.89 -17.80
CA GLN A 134 27.34 24.95 -16.69
C GLN A 134 26.72 25.56 -15.42
N GLN A 135 25.90 26.60 -15.55
CA GLN A 135 25.10 27.16 -14.47
C GLN A 135 23.78 26.41 -14.32
N VAL A 136 23.37 26.16 -13.07
CA VAL A 136 22.15 25.40 -12.76
C VAL A 136 20.91 26.25 -13.00
N ILE A 137 20.15 25.93 -14.03
CA ILE A 137 18.85 26.57 -14.34
C ILE A 137 17.77 26.01 -13.42
N SER A 138 17.71 24.68 -13.29
CA SER A 138 16.73 24.01 -12.44
C SER A 138 17.31 22.76 -11.81
N SER A 139 16.74 22.37 -10.66
CA SER A 139 17.15 21.19 -9.91
C SER A 139 15.94 20.36 -9.50
N GLY A 140 16.11 19.03 -9.49
CA GLY A 140 15.12 18.07 -9.00
C GLY A 140 14.93 18.15 -7.48
N ARG A 141 16.00 18.46 -6.76
CA ARG A 141 16.01 18.70 -5.32
C ARG A 141 16.93 19.87 -5.00
N GLN A 142 16.40 20.89 -4.34
CA GLN A 142 17.23 21.98 -3.81
C GLN A 142 17.97 21.51 -2.58
N VAL A 143 19.30 21.62 -2.58
CA VAL A 143 20.17 21.24 -1.46
C VAL A 143 20.69 22.52 -0.81
N ARG A 144 20.18 22.82 0.38
CA ARG A 144 20.65 23.95 1.21
C ARG A 144 21.90 23.55 2.00
N GLU A 145 22.70 24.52 2.42
CA GLU A 145 23.96 24.31 3.16
C GLU A 145 23.83 23.41 4.41
N HIS A 146 22.69 23.46 5.12
CA HIS A 146 22.45 22.61 6.29
C HIS A 146 22.28 21.12 5.96
N GLN A 147 21.99 20.76 4.71
CA GLN A 147 21.77 19.37 4.27
C GLN A 147 23.03 18.74 3.66
N SER A 148 23.94 19.57 3.12
CA SER A 148 25.22 19.13 2.57
C SER A 148 26.25 20.22 2.77
N ARG A 149 27.27 19.95 3.59
CA ARG A 149 28.41 20.85 3.79
C ARG A 149 29.43 20.76 2.65
N LEU A 150 29.44 19.65 1.92
CA LEU A 150 30.47 19.37 0.91
C LEU A 150 30.15 20.01 -0.44
N ARG A 151 28.86 20.14 -0.79
CA ARG A 151 28.41 20.65 -2.09
C ARG A 151 26.96 21.17 -2.01
N PRO A 152 26.74 22.40 -1.51
CA PRO A 152 25.46 23.09 -1.69
C PRO A 152 25.34 23.54 -3.15
N ILE A 153 24.24 23.20 -3.80
CA ILE A 153 23.95 23.63 -5.18
C ILE A 153 22.51 24.12 -5.23
N SER A 154 22.37 25.39 -5.59
CA SER A 154 21.11 26.08 -5.83
C SER A 154 21.00 26.50 -7.30
N THR A 155 19.82 26.96 -7.69
CA THR A 155 19.60 27.59 -8.99
C THR A 155 20.48 28.84 -9.10
N GLY A 156 21.22 28.96 -10.21
CA GLY A 156 22.16 30.04 -10.50
C GLY A 156 23.62 29.69 -10.21
N ASP A 157 23.88 28.67 -9.38
CA ASP A 157 25.24 28.26 -9.05
C ASP A 157 25.91 27.51 -10.21
N SER A 158 27.23 27.57 -10.30
CA SER A 158 28.00 26.72 -11.19
C SER A 158 27.95 25.26 -10.72
N TYR A 159 27.67 24.36 -11.65
CA TYR A 159 27.68 22.93 -11.38
C TYR A 159 29.12 22.44 -11.11
N SER A 160 29.30 21.71 -10.02
CA SER A 160 30.49 20.91 -9.73
C SER A 160 30.13 19.44 -9.83
N ALA A 161 31.01 18.51 -10.19
CA ALA A 161 30.68 17.07 -10.13
C ALA A 161 30.69 16.54 -8.68
N PRO A 162 30.03 15.40 -8.38
CA PRO A 162 30.22 14.73 -7.08
C PRO A 162 31.69 14.32 -6.87
N PRO A 163 32.14 14.18 -5.61
CA PRO A 163 33.51 13.75 -5.33
C PRO A 163 33.74 12.34 -5.92
N PRO A 164 34.87 12.11 -6.60
CA PRO A 164 35.13 10.85 -7.29
C PRO A 164 35.22 9.68 -6.31
N LEU A 165 34.79 8.50 -6.75
CA LEU A 165 34.93 7.27 -5.98
C LEU A 165 36.40 6.92 -5.71
N GLN A 166 36.65 6.36 -4.53
CA GLN A 166 37.95 5.82 -4.16
C GLN A 166 38.20 4.46 -4.84
N GLY A 167 39.46 4.06 -4.97
CA GLY A 167 39.85 2.82 -5.63
C GLY A 167 40.33 3.00 -7.07
N ALA A 168 40.83 1.91 -7.65
CA ALA A 168 41.31 1.84 -9.03
C ALA A 168 40.17 1.57 -10.01
N GLU A 169 40.39 1.93 -11.27
CA GLU A 169 39.50 1.58 -12.36
C GLU A 169 39.75 0.12 -12.80
N PRO A 170 38.71 -0.72 -12.88
CA PRO A 170 38.85 -2.06 -13.42
C PRO A 170 39.35 -2.04 -14.88
N GLN A 171 40.33 -2.89 -15.20
CA GLN A 171 40.90 -3.01 -16.54
C GLN A 171 40.96 -4.48 -16.95
N VAL A 172 40.51 -4.79 -18.18
CA VAL A 172 40.59 -6.16 -18.74
C VAL A 172 42.03 -6.66 -18.78
N GLN A 173 42.98 -5.77 -19.05
CA GLN A 173 44.40 -6.09 -19.19
C GLN A 173 45.12 -6.39 -17.86
N GLU A 174 44.46 -6.23 -16.70
CA GLU A 174 45.07 -6.48 -15.39
C GLU A 174 45.29 -7.98 -15.16
N SER A 175 46.51 -8.38 -14.78
CA SER A 175 46.84 -9.78 -14.50
C SER A 175 46.27 -10.26 -13.17
N LEU A 176 46.02 -11.57 -13.05
CA LEU A 176 45.54 -12.23 -11.82
C LEU A 176 46.43 -11.89 -10.62
N GLU A 177 47.75 -11.92 -10.79
CA GLU A 177 48.71 -11.64 -9.71
C GLU A 177 48.58 -10.20 -9.19
N ARG A 178 48.51 -9.22 -10.08
CA ARG A 178 48.38 -7.81 -9.73
C ARG A 178 47.02 -7.52 -9.09
N TRP A 179 45.96 -8.09 -9.64
CA TRP A 179 44.60 -7.99 -9.12
C TRP A 179 44.52 -8.59 -7.70
N ARG A 180 45.07 -9.79 -7.49
CA ARG A 180 45.16 -10.46 -6.19
C ARG A 180 45.97 -9.64 -5.17
N GLN A 181 47.14 -9.12 -5.57
CA GLN A 181 47.98 -8.29 -4.70
C GLN A 181 47.21 -7.06 -4.19
N ARG A 182 46.42 -6.42 -5.07
CA ARG A 182 45.61 -5.26 -4.68
C ARG A 182 44.55 -5.62 -3.65
N LEU A 183 43.86 -6.75 -3.83
CA LEU A 183 42.82 -7.21 -2.90
C LEU A 183 43.38 -7.67 -1.54
N LEU A 184 44.66 -8.01 -1.48
CA LEU A 184 45.35 -8.41 -0.25
C LEU A 184 46.03 -7.23 0.50
N LEU A 185 45.96 -6.00 -0.03
CA LEU A 185 46.59 -4.84 0.61
C LEU A 185 46.06 -4.56 2.02
N LEU A 186 44.79 -4.88 2.26
CA LEU A 186 44.14 -4.73 3.55
C LEU A 186 43.64 -6.10 4.03
N PRO A 187 43.79 -6.44 5.33
CA PRO A 187 43.32 -7.70 5.90
C PRO A 187 41.79 -7.66 6.10
N GLU A 188 41.04 -7.56 5.01
CA GLU A 188 39.58 -7.52 5.00
C GLU A 188 38.97 -8.78 4.37
N SER A 189 37.65 -8.92 4.51
CA SER A 189 36.92 -9.95 3.77
C SER A 189 36.93 -9.65 2.27
N ILE A 190 36.91 -10.69 1.44
CA ILE A 190 36.96 -10.55 -0.03
C ILE A 190 35.87 -9.61 -0.55
N GLY A 191 34.68 -9.65 0.07
CA GLY A 191 33.57 -8.79 -0.31
C GLY A 191 33.81 -7.30 -0.04
N ARG A 192 34.51 -6.94 1.04
CA ARG A 192 34.89 -5.55 1.31
C ARG A 192 36.09 -5.13 0.48
N ALA A 193 37.07 -6.01 0.34
CA ALA A 193 38.27 -5.78 -0.47
C ALA A 193 37.92 -5.42 -1.92
N LEU A 194 36.98 -6.14 -2.54
CA LEU A 194 36.50 -5.82 -3.90
C LEU A 194 35.94 -4.39 -3.97
N MET A 195 34.96 -4.07 -3.13
CA MET A 195 34.29 -2.75 -3.16
C MET A 195 35.21 -1.58 -2.77
N GLY A 196 36.21 -1.81 -1.90
CA GLY A 196 37.14 -0.77 -1.47
C GLY A 196 38.29 -0.55 -2.44
N SER A 197 38.72 -1.59 -3.17
CA SER A 197 39.88 -1.53 -4.06
C SER A 197 39.55 -0.99 -5.45
N TYR A 198 38.30 -1.14 -5.90
CA TYR A 198 37.87 -0.82 -7.26
C TYR A 198 36.62 0.05 -7.30
N ARG A 199 36.59 0.97 -8.28
CA ARG A 199 35.43 1.82 -8.56
C ARG A 199 34.32 1.04 -9.26
N GLY A 200 33.08 1.50 -9.10
CA GLY A 200 31.93 0.99 -9.83
C GLY A 200 31.42 -0.39 -9.39
N ILE A 201 32.00 -1.00 -8.35
CA ILE A 201 31.51 -2.28 -7.80
C ILE A 201 30.35 -2.02 -6.84
N SER A 202 29.15 -2.48 -7.22
CA SER A 202 27.98 -2.44 -6.37
C SER A 202 27.93 -3.65 -5.42
N PRO A 203 27.18 -3.58 -4.29
CA PRO A 203 26.94 -4.74 -3.44
C PRO A 203 26.32 -5.92 -4.21
N ALA A 204 25.43 -5.62 -5.17
CA ALA A 204 24.80 -6.64 -6.01
C ALA A 204 25.81 -7.30 -6.95
N LEU A 205 26.67 -6.53 -7.63
CA LEU A 205 27.71 -7.06 -8.49
C LEU A 205 28.72 -7.89 -7.70
N ARG A 206 29.15 -7.41 -6.53
CA ARG A 206 30.02 -8.17 -5.62
C ARG A 206 29.41 -9.54 -5.29
N ASP A 207 28.15 -9.55 -4.84
CA ASP A 207 27.48 -10.80 -4.46
C ASP A 207 27.33 -11.73 -5.68
N GLN A 208 27.08 -11.17 -6.86
CA GLN A 208 27.05 -11.93 -8.12
C GLN A 208 28.41 -12.55 -8.46
N LEU A 209 29.51 -11.80 -8.40
CA LEU A 209 30.86 -12.31 -8.69
C LEU A 209 31.22 -13.44 -7.73
N LEU A 210 30.99 -13.23 -6.43
CA LEU A 210 31.27 -14.23 -5.39
C LEU A 210 30.39 -15.47 -5.54
N GLN A 211 29.11 -15.31 -5.88
CA GLN A 211 28.20 -16.43 -6.10
C GLN A 211 28.63 -17.28 -7.31
N THR A 212 29.07 -16.64 -8.40
CA THR A 212 29.60 -17.37 -9.57
C THR A 212 30.86 -18.17 -9.21
N ALA A 213 31.69 -17.65 -8.29
CA ALA A 213 32.88 -18.32 -7.79
C ALA A 213 32.61 -19.30 -6.62
N GLY A 214 31.37 -19.43 -6.15
CA GLY A 214 31.02 -20.28 -5.00
C GLY A 214 31.62 -19.82 -3.66
N LEU A 215 31.84 -18.51 -3.49
CA LEU A 215 32.50 -17.92 -2.31
C LEU A 215 31.54 -17.16 -1.40
N ASP A 216 31.77 -17.23 -0.10
CA ASP A 216 31.08 -16.35 0.87
C ASP A 216 31.81 -15.00 0.99
N ARG A 217 31.03 -13.92 1.07
CA ARG A 217 31.51 -12.52 1.16
C ARG A 217 32.28 -12.21 2.44
N HIS A 218 32.09 -13.02 3.47
CA HIS A 218 32.74 -12.87 4.78
C HIS A 218 34.10 -13.58 4.87
N THR A 219 34.44 -14.41 3.88
CA THR A 219 35.73 -15.09 3.81
C THR A 219 36.88 -14.07 3.75
N PRO A 220 37.90 -14.18 4.62
CA PRO A 220 39.11 -13.37 4.52
C PRO A 220 39.80 -13.57 3.17
N ALA A 221 40.25 -12.49 2.52
CA ALA A 221 40.90 -12.61 1.22
C ALA A 221 42.18 -13.46 1.27
N ALA A 222 42.87 -13.48 2.42
CA ALA A 222 44.08 -14.28 2.63
C ALA A 222 43.84 -15.80 2.63
N ASP A 223 42.63 -16.24 2.97
CA ASP A 223 42.30 -17.66 3.16
C ASP A 223 41.85 -18.36 1.86
N LEU A 224 41.73 -17.61 0.77
CA LEU A 224 41.30 -18.12 -0.52
C LEU A 224 42.39 -18.99 -1.16
N SER A 225 42.01 -20.21 -1.56
CA SER A 225 42.84 -21.13 -2.34
C SER A 225 43.16 -20.58 -3.74
N SER A 226 44.21 -21.09 -4.38
CA SER A 226 44.58 -20.72 -5.75
C SER A 226 43.45 -21.00 -6.76
N ALA A 227 42.73 -22.10 -6.61
CA ALA A 227 41.58 -22.45 -7.45
C ALA A 227 40.42 -21.45 -7.30
N GLN A 228 40.12 -21.04 -6.07
CA GLN A 228 39.09 -20.04 -5.79
C GLN A 228 39.46 -18.65 -6.33
N TRP A 229 40.75 -18.28 -6.22
CA TRP A 229 41.25 -17.06 -6.84
C TRP A 229 41.09 -17.06 -8.36
N GLN A 230 41.39 -18.19 -9.01
CA GLN A 230 41.22 -18.34 -10.45
C GLN A 230 39.74 -18.22 -10.85
N GLN A 231 38.83 -18.95 -10.19
CA GLN A 231 37.40 -18.88 -10.48
C GLN A 231 36.82 -17.48 -10.31
N LEU A 232 37.21 -16.77 -9.24
CA LEU A 232 36.76 -15.40 -9.02
C LEU A 232 37.31 -14.45 -10.09
N PHE A 233 38.58 -14.59 -10.47
CA PHE A 233 39.17 -13.78 -11.53
C PHE A 233 38.60 -14.09 -12.92
N ASP A 234 38.26 -15.35 -13.22
CA ASP A 234 37.57 -15.72 -14.45
C ASP A 234 36.21 -15.02 -14.53
N SER A 235 35.46 -15.01 -13.43
CA SER A 235 34.18 -14.29 -13.34
C SER A 235 34.34 -12.77 -13.50
N TRP A 236 35.41 -12.20 -12.94
CA TRP A 236 35.77 -10.79 -13.06
C TRP A 236 36.11 -10.42 -14.51
N GLN A 237 36.93 -11.23 -15.18
CA GLN A 237 37.31 -11.06 -16.58
C GLN A 237 36.12 -11.22 -17.51
N GLN A 238 35.25 -12.20 -17.26
CA GLN A 238 34.00 -12.37 -18.00
C GLN A 238 33.15 -11.10 -17.90
N TRP A 239 32.91 -10.58 -16.69
CA TRP A 239 32.16 -9.35 -16.48
C TRP A 239 32.76 -8.15 -17.24
N LEU A 240 34.08 -7.95 -17.15
CA LEU A 240 34.75 -6.84 -17.84
C LEU A 240 34.71 -6.99 -19.37
N SER A 241 34.92 -8.20 -19.89
CA SER A 241 34.84 -8.47 -21.32
C SER A 241 33.47 -8.14 -21.91
N GLN A 242 32.39 -8.41 -21.16
CA GLN A 242 31.02 -8.11 -21.57
C GLN A 242 30.70 -6.61 -21.44
N LEU A 243 31.31 -5.91 -20.49
CA LEU A 243 31.21 -4.46 -20.37
C LEU A 243 31.89 -3.71 -21.52
N ASP A 244 32.98 -4.26 -22.04
CA ASP A 244 33.72 -3.68 -23.18
C ASP A 244 33.11 -4.08 -24.52
N SER A 245 32.64 -5.31 -24.67
CA SER A 245 31.90 -5.75 -25.87
C SER A 245 30.44 -5.25 -25.92
N GLN A 246 29.98 -4.58 -24.85
CA GLN A 246 28.63 -4.03 -24.72
C GLN A 246 27.51 -5.08 -24.81
N ALA A 247 27.84 -6.36 -24.55
CA ALA A 247 26.93 -7.50 -24.61
C ALA A 247 26.18 -7.73 -23.27
N LEU A 248 25.64 -6.66 -22.67
CA LEU A 248 24.92 -6.73 -21.40
C LEU A 248 23.44 -7.09 -21.60
N GLN A 249 22.93 -8.00 -20.79
CA GLN A 249 21.60 -8.60 -20.95
C GLN A 249 20.90 -8.82 -19.60
N PHE A 250 19.58 -8.66 -19.56
CA PHE A 250 18.81 -8.75 -18.31
C PHE A 250 18.51 -10.20 -17.88
N ALA A 251 19.09 -10.66 -16.78
CA ALA A 251 18.76 -11.93 -16.15
C ALA A 251 18.16 -11.71 -14.75
N SER A 252 17.03 -12.35 -14.44
CA SER A 252 16.51 -12.38 -13.07
C SER A 252 17.42 -13.24 -12.18
N SER A 253 17.74 -12.75 -10.98
CA SER A 253 18.61 -13.46 -10.04
C SER A 253 18.08 -13.30 -8.62
N GLY A 254 17.39 -14.33 -8.12
CA GLY A 254 16.74 -14.31 -6.81
C GLY A 254 15.78 -13.12 -6.65
N SER A 255 16.01 -12.27 -5.65
CA SER A 255 15.24 -11.03 -5.41
C SER A 255 15.68 -9.82 -6.26
N GLY A 256 16.72 -9.98 -7.07
CA GLY A 256 17.36 -8.93 -7.85
C GLY A 256 17.47 -9.29 -9.33
N TYR A 257 18.45 -8.68 -9.98
CA TYR A 257 18.77 -8.93 -11.38
C TYR A 257 20.27 -8.83 -11.62
N ARG A 258 20.72 -9.48 -12.68
CA ARG A 258 22.09 -9.50 -13.17
C ARG A 258 22.07 -9.04 -14.64
N CYS A 259 23.09 -8.28 -15.04
CA CYS A 259 23.20 -7.73 -16.41
C CYS A 259 24.31 -8.36 -17.26
N TRP A 260 25.03 -9.34 -16.72
CA TRP A 260 26.20 -9.98 -17.31
C TRP A 260 26.13 -11.50 -17.08
N GLY A 261 27.02 -12.28 -17.69
CA GLY A 261 27.03 -13.74 -17.59
C GLY A 261 26.22 -14.42 -18.70
N GLU A 262 25.69 -15.60 -18.41
CA GLU A 262 24.93 -16.38 -19.40
C GLU A 262 23.54 -15.78 -19.67
N PRO A 263 23.09 -15.77 -20.94
CA PRO A 263 21.79 -15.26 -21.33
C PRO A 263 20.67 -16.10 -20.70
N SER A 264 19.64 -15.46 -20.17
CA SER A 264 18.40 -16.16 -19.82
C SER A 264 17.75 -16.69 -21.11
N PRO A 265 17.24 -17.93 -21.16
CA PRO A 265 16.69 -18.55 -22.37
C PRO A 265 15.45 -17.83 -22.95
N CYS A 266 14.89 -16.86 -22.23
CA CYS A 266 13.65 -16.18 -22.57
C CYS A 266 13.84 -14.80 -23.24
N GLN A 267 15.06 -14.38 -23.56
CA GLN A 267 15.29 -13.05 -24.13
C GLN A 267 15.08 -13.03 -25.65
N SER A 268 14.11 -12.22 -26.07
CA SER A 268 13.93 -11.84 -27.47
C SER A 268 14.99 -10.79 -27.88
N ASN A 269 15.52 -10.92 -29.10
CA ASN A 269 16.50 -9.99 -29.71
C ASN A 269 15.85 -8.65 -30.13
N THR A 270 15.07 -8.04 -29.23
CA THR A 270 14.33 -6.79 -29.48
C THR A 270 15.19 -5.57 -29.14
N PRO A 271 15.04 -4.45 -29.87
CA PRO A 271 15.70 -3.21 -29.49
C PRO A 271 15.23 -2.76 -28.09
N LEU A 272 16.15 -2.22 -27.29
CA LEU A 272 15.89 -1.79 -25.90
C LEU A 272 15.46 -2.92 -24.95
N ALA A 273 15.88 -4.16 -25.19
CA ALA A 273 15.48 -5.32 -24.38
C ALA A 273 15.86 -5.17 -22.90
N LEU A 274 17.08 -4.72 -22.59
CA LEU A 274 17.52 -4.48 -21.21
C LEU A 274 16.71 -3.36 -20.57
N ASN A 275 16.52 -2.25 -21.28
CA ASN A 275 15.72 -1.11 -20.81
C ASN A 275 14.28 -1.50 -20.46
N LEU A 276 13.59 -2.20 -21.36
CA LEU A 276 12.20 -2.62 -21.15
C LEU A 276 12.08 -3.68 -20.04
N SER A 277 13.06 -4.58 -19.93
CA SER A 277 13.09 -5.56 -18.85
C SER A 277 13.28 -4.90 -17.48
N LEU A 278 14.15 -3.89 -17.39
CA LEU A 278 14.30 -3.07 -16.19
C LEU A 278 13.01 -2.29 -15.87
N ALA A 279 12.34 -1.74 -16.87
CA ALA A 279 11.06 -1.06 -16.70
C ALA A 279 10.01 -1.98 -16.07
N ARG A 280 9.94 -3.24 -16.51
CA ARG A 280 9.06 -4.26 -15.93
C ARG A 280 9.45 -4.61 -14.49
N TYR A 281 10.73 -4.87 -14.24
CA TYR A 281 11.27 -5.19 -12.90
C TYR A 281 10.95 -4.08 -11.88
N TYR A 282 11.34 -2.84 -12.17
CA TYR A 282 11.07 -1.71 -11.29
C TYR A 282 9.57 -1.40 -11.21
N GLY A 283 8.84 -1.49 -12.32
CA GLY A 283 7.40 -1.26 -12.34
C GLY A 283 6.63 -2.25 -11.47
N GLN A 284 7.00 -3.54 -11.46
CA GLN A 284 6.41 -4.53 -10.55
C GLN A 284 6.79 -4.25 -9.09
N GLY A 285 8.07 -4.02 -8.80
CA GLY A 285 8.54 -3.77 -7.44
C GLY A 285 7.95 -2.49 -6.82
N LEU A 286 7.81 -1.42 -7.60
CA LEU A 286 7.19 -0.17 -7.14
C LEU A 286 5.70 -0.33 -6.86
N ARG A 287 4.96 -1.04 -7.72
CA ARG A 287 3.54 -1.34 -7.50
C ARG A 287 3.34 -2.14 -6.21
N GLN A 288 4.16 -3.16 -5.99
CA GLN A 288 4.11 -3.96 -4.75
C GLN A 288 4.43 -3.10 -3.52
N ALA A 289 5.48 -2.28 -3.58
CA ALA A 289 5.84 -1.39 -2.48
C ALA A 289 4.74 -0.35 -2.17
N GLN A 290 4.11 0.22 -3.20
CA GLN A 290 2.99 1.16 -3.05
C GLN A 290 1.77 0.47 -2.41
N CYS A 291 1.40 -0.73 -2.87
CA CYS A 291 0.30 -1.50 -2.28
C CYS A 291 0.57 -1.84 -0.81
N GLN A 292 1.80 -2.27 -0.49
CA GLN A 292 2.21 -2.55 0.89
C GLN A 292 2.15 -1.30 1.78
N GLN A 293 2.65 -0.17 1.30
CA GLN A 293 2.60 1.10 2.04
C GLN A 293 1.15 1.55 2.27
N GLN A 294 0.29 1.46 1.25
CA GLN A 294 -1.12 1.78 1.37
C GLN A 294 -1.82 0.85 2.37
N ARG A 295 -1.56 -0.46 2.29
CA ARG A 295 -2.08 -1.45 3.25
C ARG A 295 -1.68 -1.13 4.68
N GLN A 296 -0.41 -0.87 4.95
CA GLN A 296 0.08 -0.50 6.28
C GLN A 296 -0.57 0.78 6.79
N ARG A 297 -0.72 1.80 5.93
CA ARG A 297 -1.39 3.05 6.30
C ARG A 297 -2.86 2.82 6.65
N LEU A 298 -3.58 2.04 5.85
CA LEU A 298 -4.98 1.70 6.10
C LEU A 298 -5.12 0.88 7.38
N GLU A 299 -4.23 -0.06 7.63
CA GLU A 299 -4.21 -0.86 8.86
C GLU A 299 -4.04 0.02 10.10
N GLN A 300 -3.07 0.93 10.09
CA GLN A 300 -2.85 1.88 11.20
C GLN A 300 -4.06 2.79 11.40
N HIS A 301 -4.64 3.33 10.33
CA HIS A 301 -5.84 4.16 10.40
C HIS A 301 -7.04 3.37 10.96
N LEU A 302 -7.27 2.14 10.49
CA LEU A 302 -8.33 1.26 10.99
C LEU A 302 -8.17 0.99 12.49
N GLN A 303 -6.97 0.60 12.94
CA GLN A 303 -6.69 0.37 14.34
C GLN A 303 -7.00 1.61 15.20
N GLN A 304 -6.59 2.80 14.75
CA GLN A 304 -6.89 4.05 15.44
C GLN A 304 -8.40 4.34 15.51
N LEU A 305 -9.13 4.11 14.41
CA LEU A 305 -10.58 4.32 14.35
C LEU A 305 -11.33 3.33 15.23
N VAL A 306 -10.97 2.04 15.19
CA VAL A 306 -11.55 1.00 16.05
C VAL A 306 -11.35 1.33 17.53
N GLN A 307 -10.12 1.65 17.94
CA GLN A 307 -9.82 2.03 19.32
C GLN A 307 -10.61 3.28 19.76
N ARG A 308 -10.77 4.25 18.86
CA ARG A 308 -11.56 5.45 19.14
C ARG A 308 -13.04 5.13 19.35
N GLU A 309 -13.64 4.33 18.47
CA GLU A 309 -15.05 3.93 18.61
C GLU A 309 -15.28 3.06 19.85
N GLN A 310 -14.37 2.14 20.17
CA GLN A 310 -14.45 1.33 21.40
C GLN A 310 -14.43 2.19 22.66
N ARG A 311 -13.57 3.21 22.73
CA ARG A 311 -13.52 4.16 23.86
C ARG A 311 -14.83 4.95 24.01
N GLU A 312 -15.41 5.43 22.91
CA GLU A 312 -16.69 6.14 22.94
C GLU A 312 -17.84 5.22 23.34
N LEU A 313 -17.84 3.96 22.86
CA LEU A 313 -18.83 2.95 23.23
C LEU A 313 -18.78 2.64 24.74
N GLN A 314 -17.61 2.35 25.29
CA GLN A 314 -17.41 2.14 26.73
C GLN A 314 -17.88 3.35 27.55
N ARG A 315 -17.63 4.57 27.06
CA ARG A 315 -18.10 5.79 27.71
C ARG A 315 -19.64 5.86 27.75
N GLN A 316 -20.32 5.50 26.67
CA GLN A 316 -21.79 5.46 26.66
C GLN A 316 -22.36 4.35 27.55
N GLU A 317 -21.73 3.17 27.58
CA GLU A 317 -22.11 2.06 28.47
C GLU A 317 -21.99 2.45 29.94
N LEU A 318 -20.90 3.12 30.33
CA LEU A 318 -20.73 3.65 31.68
C LEU A 318 -21.79 4.71 32.04
N LEU A 319 -22.18 5.56 31.08
CA LEU A 319 -23.26 6.54 31.29
C LEU A 319 -24.63 5.87 31.43
N LEU A 320 -24.88 4.80 30.66
CA LEU A 320 -26.10 4.01 30.74
C LEU A 320 -26.19 3.27 32.08
N ALA A 321 -25.11 2.63 32.53
CA ALA A 321 -25.04 1.93 33.80
C ALA A 321 -25.32 2.88 34.98
N ARG A 322 -24.77 4.11 34.96
CA ARG A 322 -25.08 5.15 35.97
C ARG A 322 -26.53 5.65 35.92
N SER A 323 -27.24 5.41 34.82
CA SER A 323 -28.63 5.84 34.65
C SER A 323 -29.64 4.74 34.99
N GLY A 324 -29.19 3.52 35.30
CA GLY A 324 -30.02 2.35 35.62
C GLY A 324 -30.87 2.46 36.89
N ASP A 325 -30.52 3.39 37.80
CA ASP A 325 -31.25 3.62 39.06
C ASP A 325 -32.62 4.31 38.87
N GLU A 326 -33.06 4.56 37.62
CA GLU A 326 -34.34 5.20 37.34
C GLU A 326 -35.52 4.52 38.04
N HIS A 327 -35.65 3.19 37.88
CA HIS A 327 -36.74 2.42 38.45
C HIS A 327 -36.72 2.43 39.98
N LEU A 328 -35.53 2.40 40.59
CA LEU A 328 -35.38 2.48 42.04
C LEU A 328 -35.83 3.86 42.55
N LEU A 329 -35.44 4.95 41.88
CA LEU A 329 -35.84 6.30 42.27
C LEU A 329 -37.34 6.54 42.12
N GLN A 330 -37.96 5.98 41.06
CA GLN A 330 -39.41 6.06 40.88
C GLN A 330 -40.13 5.27 41.99
N ARG A 331 -39.68 4.04 42.26
CA ARG A 331 -40.25 3.18 43.31
C ARG A 331 -40.12 3.78 44.71
N GLN A 332 -38.98 4.40 45.01
CA GLN A 332 -38.80 5.17 46.25
C GLN A 332 -39.78 6.35 46.35
N ALA A 333 -40.04 7.06 45.25
CA ALA A 333 -40.99 8.15 45.22
C ALA A 333 -42.44 7.67 45.43
N ASP A 334 -42.82 6.56 44.78
CA ASP A 334 -44.13 5.92 44.91
C ASP A 334 -44.37 5.49 46.38
N LEU A 335 -43.40 4.80 46.99
CA LEU A 335 -43.48 4.35 48.38
C LEU A 335 -43.54 5.50 49.39
N LEU A 336 -42.84 6.62 49.14
CA LEU A 336 -42.95 7.81 49.99
C LEU A 336 -44.35 8.41 49.96
N LEU A 337 -45.02 8.39 48.81
CA LEU A 337 -46.37 8.93 48.65
C LEU A 337 -47.48 8.03 49.22
N CYS A 338 -47.24 6.71 49.31
CA CYS A 338 -48.19 5.76 49.90
C CYS A 338 -48.26 5.79 51.44
N ARG A 339 -47.41 6.58 52.11
CA ARG A 339 -47.41 6.66 53.58
C ARG A 339 -48.52 7.57 54.13
N SER A 340 -48.99 7.26 55.34
CA SER A 340 -50.01 8.05 56.04
C SER A 340 -49.50 9.40 56.56
N ASP A 341 -48.19 9.53 56.80
CA ASP A 341 -47.51 10.72 57.34
C ASP A 341 -46.91 11.62 56.24
N VAL A 342 -47.42 11.57 55.00
CA VAL A 342 -46.81 12.19 53.81
C VAL A 342 -46.55 13.71 53.91
N SER A 343 -47.33 14.41 54.73
CA SER A 343 -47.19 15.87 54.94
C SER A 343 -46.19 16.25 56.03
N SER A 344 -45.60 15.28 56.73
CA SER A 344 -44.63 15.51 57.80
C SER A 344 -43.23 15.90 57.28
N SER A 345 -42.49 16.62 58.11
CA SER A 345 -41.08 16.99 57.92
C SER A 345 -40.24 16.55 59.12
N GLY A 346 -38.91 16.54 59.00
CA GLY A 346 -37.98 16.14 60.08
C GLY A 346 -37.32 14.77 59.93
N HIS A 347 -37.70 13.98 58.92
CA HIS A 347 -37.14 12.66 58.67
C HIS A 347 -35.74 12.75 58.02
N ARG A 348 -34.75 12.06 58.60
CA ARG A 348 -33.39 11.94 58.00
C ARG A 348 -33.20 10.66 57.20
N GLN A 349 -33.85 9.59 57.62
CA GLN A 349 -33.79 8.28 56.97
C GLN A 349 -35.12 7.57 57.21
N LEU A 350 -35.67 6.98 56.15
CA LEU A 350 -36.88 6.16 56.24
C LEU A 350 -36.62 4.80 55.60
N GLU A 351 -37.07 3.76 56.29
CA GLU A 351 -37.17 2.41 55.77
C GLU A 351 -38.57 2.23 55.19
N LEU A 352 -38.63 1.97 53.89
CA LEU A 352 -39.87 1.80 53.14
C LEU A 352 -39.98 0.33 52.78
N GLN A 353 -40.98 -0.35 53.32
CA GLN A 353 -41.28 -1.71 52.88
C GLN A 353 -42.07 -1.65 51.59
N ASP A 354 -41.59 -2.41 50.61
CA ASP A 354 -42.26 -2.55 49.35
C ASP A 354 -43.31 -3.67 49.42
N PRO A 355 -44.61 -3.36 49.24
CA PRO A 355 -45.68 -4.35 49.36
C PRO A 355 -45.68 -5.39 48.23
N GLU A 356 -45.04 -5.11 47.08
CA GLU A 356 -45.01 -6.03 45.94
C GLU A 356 -43.80 -6.97 45.98
N SER A 357 -42.65 -6.50 46.49
CA SER A 357 -41.41 -7.29 46.51
C SER A 357 -40.98 -7.78 47.89
N ASN A 358 -41.67 -7.35 48.96
CA ASN A 358 -41.26 -7.57 50.37
C ASN A 358 -39.82 -7.11 50.68
N GLN A 359 -39.24 -6.25 49.84
CA GLN A 359 -37.91 -5.68 50.06
C GLN A 359 -38.04 -4.38 50.85
N THR A 360 -37.10 -4.15 51.76
CA THR A 360 -37.02 -2.88 52.51
C THR A 360 -36.03 -1.94 51.81
N LEU A 361 -36.54 -0.80 51.34
CA LEU A 361 -35.75 0.24 50.68
C LEU A 361 -35.45 1.36 51.67
N VAL A 362 -34.17 1.66 51.86
CA VAL A 362 -33.73 2.75 52.73
C VAL A 362 -33.57 4.03 51.90
N VAL A 363 -34.32 5.07 52.24
CA VAL A 363 -34.25 6.38 51.57
C VAL A 363 -33.68 7.43 52.53
N ARG A 364 -32.62 8.11 52.12
CA ARG A 364 -32.06 9.26 52.85
C ARG A 364 -32.78 10.52 52.42
N LEU A 365 -33.28 11.27 53.39
CA LEU A 365 -34.15 12.43 53.18
C LEU A 365 -33.54 13.67 53.86
N ASP A 366 -33.92 14.84 53.36
CA ASP A 366 -33.54 16.13 53.94
C ASP A 366 -34.64 16.56 54.95
N PRO A 367 -34.29 16.71 56.24
CA PRO A 367 -35.26 16.95 57.31
C PRO A 367 -36.00 18.28 57.18
N GLN A 368 -35.50 19.23 56.38
CA GLN A 368 -36.14 20.54 56.20
C GLN A 368 -37.31 20.53 55.20
N GLN A 369 -37.54 19.41 54.49
CA GLN A 369 -38.54 19.30 53.43
C GLN A 369 -39.61 18.26 53.76
N THR A 370 -40.80 18.44 53.19
CA THR A 370 -41.90 17.47 53.30
C THR A 370 -41.65 16.23 52.43
N LEU A 371 -42.21 15.08 52.81
CA LEU A 371 -42.07 13.84 52.04
C LEU A 371 -42.64 13.99 50.61
N VAL A 372 -43.72 14.75 50.43
CA VAL A 372 -44.25 15.09 49.10
C VAL A 372 -43.22 15.83 48.24
N SER A 373 -42.53 16.84 48.80
CA SER A 373 -41.49 17.58 48.07
C SER A 373 -40.28 16.71 47.73
N GLN A 374 -39.88 15.83 48.66
CA GLN A 374 -38.84 14.83 48.46
C GLN A 374 -39.20 13.86 47.31
N ALA A 375 -40.42 13.32 47.31
CA ALA A 375 -40.92 12.43 46.27
C ALA A 375 -40.95 13.13 44.90
N GLN A 376 -41.39 14.39 44.83
CA GLN A 376 -41.35 15.19 43.59
C GLN A 376 -39.91 15.35 43.04
N LYS A 377 -38.92 15.60 43.92
CA LYS A 377 -37.50 15.67 43.51
C LYS A 377 -37.00 14.32 42.96
N LEU A 378 -37.38 13.20 43.59
CA LEU A 378 -37.06 11.86 43.11
C LEU A 378 -37.69 11.59 41.73
N TYR A 379 -38.97 11.94 41.51
CA TYR A 379 -39.60 11.85 40.18
C TYR A 379 -38.92 12.73 39.14
N GLN A 380 -38.54 13.97 39.47
CA GLN A 380 -37.83 14.85 38.53
C GLN A 380 -36.48 14.25 38.13
N ARG A 381 -35.76 13.64 39.08
CA ARG A 381 -34.50 12.93 38.82
C ARG A 381 -34.73 11.70 37.96
N ALA A 382 -35.72 10.86 38.28
CA ALA A 382 -36.10 9.70 37.48
C ALA A 382 -36.47 10.11 36.04
N ARG A 383 -37.30 11.14 35.86
CA ARG A 383 -37.66 11.68 34.54
C ARG A 383 -36.46 12.24 33.77
N LYS A 384 -35.46 12.80 34.45
CA LYS A 384 -34.20 13.23 33.82
C LYS A 384 -33.39 12.03 33.35
N LEU A 385 -33.25 10.99 34.18
CA LEU A 385 -32.58 9.73 33.82
C LEU A 385 -33.26 9.04 32.65
N ARG A 386 -34.59 8.91 32.66
CA ARG A 386 -35.37 8.35 31.54
C ARG A 386 -35.07 9.04 30.20
N ARG A 387 -35.06 10.39 30.22
CA ARG A 387 -34.71 11.19 29.04
C ARG A 387 -33.26 10.97 28.61
N SER A 388 -32.34 10.80 29.55
CA SER A 388 -30.95 10.49 29.27
C SER A 388 -30.80 9.10 28.66
N VAL A 389 -31.45 8.06 29.19
CA VAL A 389 -31.45 6.69 28.65
C VAL A 389 -31.96 6.69 27.21
N ALA A 390 -33.12 7.30 26.95
CA ALA A 390 -33.69 7.42 25.61
C ALA A 390 -32.78 8.15 24.60
N ALA A 391 -31.87 9.02 25.07
CA ALA A 391 -30.88 9.69 24.23
C ALA A 391 -29.56 8.91 24.09
N ILE A 392 -29.18 8.09 25.08
CA ILE A 392 -27.94 7.30 25.08
C ILE A 392 -28.11 6.04 24.23
N GLU A 393 -29.21 5.31 24.36
CA GLU A 393 -29.48 4.08 23.59
C GLU A 393 -29.26 4.20 22.08
N PRO A 394 -29.81 5.21 21.36
CA PRO A 394 -29.57 5.33 19.93
C PRO A 394 -28.12 5.67 19.60
N ARG A 395 -27.40 6.38 20.49
CA ARG A 395 -25.96 6.67 20.30
C ARG A 395 -25.14 5.41 20.49
N LEU A 396 -25.48 4.60 21.49
CA LEU A 396 -24.83 3.33 21.78
C LEU A 396 -24.98 2.37 20.58
N ARG A 397 -26.20 2.21 20.07
CA ARG A 397 -26.46 1.44 18.83
C ARG A 397 -25.64 1.95 17.66
N ARG A 398 -25.54 3.28 17.48
CA ARG A 398 -24.73 3.87 16.41
C ARG A 398 -23.24 3.55 16.56
N HIS A 399 -22.68 3.62 17.76
CA HIS A 399 -21.27 3.28 18.00
C HIS A 399 -21.02 1.77 17.79
N GLN A 400 -21.93 0.90 18.25
CA GLN A 400 -21.86 -0.54 17.99
C GLN A 400 -21.83 -0.85 16.49
N GLN A 401 -22.74 -0.25 15.73
CA GLN A 401 -22.81 -0.47 14.28
C GLN A 401 -21.60 0.12 13.53
N ARG A 402 -21.06 1.26 13.97
CA ARG A 402 -19.81 1.82 13.43
C ARG A 402 -18.63 0.89 13.70
N LEU A 403 -18.56 0.33 14.89
CA LEU A 403 -17.52 -0.61 15.27
C LEU A 403 -17.60 -1.88 14.41
N GLU A 404 -18.80 -2.43 14.22
CA GLU A 404 -19.05 -3.59 13.36
C GLU A 404 -18.57 -3.36 11.91
N LEU A 405 -18.86 -2.19 11.33
CA LEU A 405 -18.36 -1.82 10.00
C LEU A 405 -16.83 -1.76 9.94
N LEU A 406 -16.19 -1.16 10.95
CA LEU A 406 -14.73 -1.03 11.00
C LEU A 406 -14.05 -2.39 11.18
N GLU A 407 -14.62 -3.26 12.02
CA GLU A 407 -14.13 -4.64 12.21
C GLU A 407 -14.29 -5.47 10.94
N ALA A 408 -15.41 -5.30 10.21
CA ALA A 408 -15.59 -5.92 8.91
C ALA A 408 -14.59 -5.41 7.85
N SER A 409 -14.29 -4.10 7.82
CA SER A 409 -13.22 -3.55 6.98
C SER A 409 -11.83 -4.07 7.36
N GLN A 410 -11.56 -4.31 8.65
CA GLN A 410 -10.31 -4.91 9.10
C GLN A 410 -10.15 -6.34 8.59
N VAL A 411 -11.21 -7.14 8.62
CA VAL A 411 -11.22 -8.50 8.07
C VAL A 411 -11.04 -8.51 6.56
N GLN A 412 -11.70 -7.60 5.85
CA GLN A 412 -11.49 -7.43 4.40
C GLN A 412 -10.02 -7.13 4.07
N LEU A 413 -9.37 -6.24 4.82
CA LEU A 413 -7.95 -5.93 4.64
C LEU A 413 -7.04 -7.14 4.93
N GLN A 414 -7.39 -7.96 5.93
CA GLN A 414 -6.64 -9.17 6.27
C GLN A 414 -6.74 -10.25 5.18
N LEU A 415 -7.93 -10.42 4.60
CA LEU A 415 -8.21 -11.39 3.55
C LEU A 415 -7.73 -10.93 2.16
N ALA A 416 -7.49 -9.64 1.97
CA ALA A 416 -7.01 -9.08 0.70
C ALA A 416 -5.60 -9.55 0.37
N ASP A 417 -5.35 -9.82 -0.91
CA ASP A 417 -4.02 -10.15 -1.39
C ASP A 417 -3.10 -8.93 -1.29
N PRO A 418 -1.79 -9.11 -1.03
CA PRO A 418 -0.85 -8.00 -0.87
C PRO A 418 -0.75 -7.03 -2.07
N GLY A 419 -1.18 -7.46 -3.25
CA GLY A 419 -1.15 -6.67 -4.50
C GLY A 419 -2.51 -6.21 -5.02
N ASP A 420 -3.60 -6.44 -4.28
CA ASP A 420 -4.95 -6.11 -4.75
C ASP A 420 -5.28 -4.62 -4.52
N ALA A 421 -4.87 -3.78 -5.48
CA ALA A 421 -5.05 -2.33 -5.41
C ALA A 421 -6.53 -1.90 -5.36
N ASP A 422 -7.42 -2.65 -6.01
CA ASP A 422 -8.85 -2.33 -6.09
C ASP A 422 -9.52 -2.47 -4.72
N VAL A 423 -9.17 -3.52 -3.97
CA VAL A 423 -9.65 -3.70 -2.58
C VAL A 423 -9.11 -2.61 -1.67
N LEU A 424 -7.84 -2.24 -1.81
CA LEU A 424 -7.23 -1.17 -1.01
C LEU A 424 -7.84 0.21 -1.31
N GLU A 425 -8.19 0.50 -2.57
CA GLU A 425 -8.89 1.74 -2.94
C GLU A 425 -10.32 1.75 -2.41
N ALA A 426 -11.06 0.64 -2.53
CA ALA A 426 -12.41 0.50 -1.98
C ALA A 426 -12.43 0.69 -0.46
N LEU A 427 -11.46 0.12 0.27
CA LEU A 427 -11.33 0.30 1.71
C LEU A 427 -10.99 1.75 2.09
N ALA A 428 -10.15 2.43 1.31
CA ALA A 428 -9.85 3.84 1.54
C ALA A 428 -11.10 4.72 1.40
N ASP A 429 -11.92 4.43 0.39
CA ASP A 429 -13.22 5.04 0.14
C ASP A 429 -14.22 4.78 1.28
N ASP A 430 -14.28 3.55 1.81
CA ASP A 430 -15.19 3.16 2.88
C ASP A 430 -14.81 3.81 4.23
N LEU A 431 -13.52 4.13 4.45
CA LEU A 431 -13.03 4.81 5.65
C LEU A 431 -13.15 6.34 5.60
N GLU A 432 -13.32 6.89 4.40
CA GLU A 432 -13.44 8.33 4.18
C GLU A 432 -14.49 9.03 5.08
N PRO A 433 -15.70 8.45 5.30
CA PRO A 433 -16.73 9.03 6.18
C PRO A 433 -16.34 9.07 7.66
N PHE A 434 -15.40 8.23 8.10
CA PHE A 434 -14.91 8.20 9.49
C PHE A 434 -13.80 9.23 9.74
N LEU A 435 -13.05 9.57 8.68
CA LEU A 435 -11.93 10.50 8.73
C LEU A 435 -12.35 11.97 8.52
N LYS A 436 -13.41 12.21 7.74
CA LYS A 436 -13.84 13.56 7.36
C LYS A 436 -14.80 14.21 8.36
N THR A 437 -14.55 15.46 8.72
CA THR A 437 -15.56 16.37 9.28
C THR A 437 -16.54 16.83 8.19
N LYS A 438 -17.80 17.11 8.60
CA LYS A 438 -18.99 17.34 7.74
C LYS A 438 -18.81 18.24 6.51
N ALA A 439 -17.77 19.07 6.43
CA ALA A 439 -17.52 20.02 5.34
C ALA A 439 -17.02 19.39 4.02
N SER A 440 -16.61 18.12 3.99
CA SER A 440 -15.96 17.51 2.80
C SER A 440 -16.73 16.36 2.15
N GLN A 441 -17.99 16.15 2.56
CA GLN A 441 -18.88 15.11 2.03
C GLN A 441 -19.40 15.41 0.60
N SER A 442 -19.39 16.65 0.13
CA SER A 442 -20.00 17.03 -1.16
C SER A 442 -19.17 16.69 -2.41
N LYS A 443 -17.87 16.39 -2.28
CA LYS A 443 -16.99 16.06 -3.44
C LYS A 443 -16.83 14.55 -3.70
N SER A 444 -17.19 13.69 -2.74
CA SER A 444 -16.95 12.23 -2.80
C SER A 444 -18.00 11.47 -3.61
N SER A 445 -19.26 11.92 -3.63
CA SER A 445 -20.36 11.23 -4.34
C SER A 445 -20.18 11.14 -5.86
N ARG A 446 -19.27 11.93 -6.46
CA ARG A 446 -19.02 11.95 -7.91
C ARG A 446 -18.09 10.85 -8.41
N ARG A 447 -17.35 10.14 -7.56
CA ARG A 447 -16.44 9.04 -7.98
C ARG A 447 -17.09 7.65 -8.00
N GLN A 448 -18.33 7.51 -7.53
CA GLN A 448 -19.00 6.21 -7.33
C GLN A 448 -19.82 5.72 -8.54
N GLN A 449 -19.36 5.92 -9.78
CA GLN A 449 -20.15 5.59 -10.99
C GLN A 449 -19.77 4.29 -11.71
N GLY A 450 -18.80 3.51 -11.22
CA GLY A 450 -18.49 2.19 -11.77
C GLY A 450 -19.46 1.11 -11.29
N THR A 451 -19.90 0.21 -12.19
CA THR A 451 -20.59 -1.04 -11.79
C THR A 451 -19.58 -1.93 -11.07
N PRO A 452 -19.83 -2.36 -9.81
CA PRO A 452 -18.89 -3.19 -9.09
C PRO A 452 -18.78 -4.59 -9.72
N SER A 453 -17.56 -5.11 -9.84
CA SER A 453 -17.27 -6.46 -10.33
C SER A 453 -16.92 -7.39 -9.15
N PRO A 454 -17.86 -8.21 -8.66
CA PRO A 454 -17.57 -9.21 -7.61
C PRO A 454 -16.75 -10.37 -8.17
N LEU A 455 -16.18 -11.20 -7.28
CA LEU A 455 -15.57 -12.46 -7.67
C LEU A 455 -16.68 -13.43 -8.11
N MET A 456 -16.59 -13.89 -9.36
CA MET A 456 -17.54 -14.84 -9.93
C MET A 456 -16.89 -16.22 -10.04
N LEU A 457 -17.51 -17.22 -9.42
CA LEU A 457 -17.11 -18.62 -9.44
C LEU A 457 -18.26 -19.46 -9.97
N GLN A 458 -17.97 -20.73 -10.26
CA GLN A 458 -18.99 -21.71 -10.60
C GLN A 458 -19.08 -22.76 -9.50
N SER A 459 -20.30 -23.11 -9.14
CA SER A 459 -20.59 -24.25 -8.28
C SER A 459 -20.36 -25.57 -9.03
N PRO A 460 -20.25 -26.72 -8.34
CA PRO A 460 -20.11 -28.04 -8.97
C PRO A 460 -21.19 -28.33 -10.03
N SER A 461 -22.42 -27.84 -9.85
CA SER A 461 -23.51 -27.99 -10.81
C SER A 461 -23.50 -26.95 -11.94
N GLY A 462 -22.50 -26.07 -12.00
CA GLY A 462 -22.36 -25.02 -13.01
C GLY A 462 -23.12 -23.72 -12.73
N LEU A 463 -23.82 -23.62 -11.58
CA LEU A 463 -24.51 -22.38 -11.18
C LEU A 463 -23.51 -21.29 -10.79
N PRO A 464 -23.75 -20.01 -11.14
CA PRO A 464 -22.89 -18.92 -10.72
C PRO A 464 -22.91 -18.67 -9.20
N LEU A 465 -21.72 -18.45 -8.64
CA LEU A 465 -21.46 -18.06 -7.26
C LEU A 465 -20.79 -16.68 -7.25
N LEU A 466 -21.37 -15.75 -6.51
CA LEU A 466 -20.88 -14.37 -6.41
C LEU A 466 -20.35 -14.12 -5.02
N VAL A 467 -19.10 -13.67 -4.91
CA VAL A 467 -18.47 -13.32 -3.63
C VAL A 467 -18.10 -11.84 -3.65
N GLY A 468 -18.58 -11.09 -2.66
CA GLY A 468 -18.23 -9.69 -2.49
C GLY A 468 -16.92 -9.53 -1.73
N ARG A 469 -15.94 -8.80 -2.29
CA ARG A 469 -14.62 -8.55 -1.68
C ARG A 469 -14.56 -7.23 -0.89
N ASN A 470 -15.57 -6.39 -1.01
CA ASN A 470 -15.71 -5.14 -0.25
C ASN A 470 -17.19 -4.85 0.06
N HIS A 471 -17.45 -3.85 0.91
CA HIS A 471 -18.79 -3.49 1.36
C HIS A 471 -19.74 -3.11 0.22
N ARG A 472 -19.25 -2.38 -0.78
CA ARG A 472 -20.03 -1.98 -1.96
C ARG A 472 -20.43 -3.19 -2.81
N GLN A 473 -19.52 -4.13 -3.03
CA GLN A 473 -19.78 -5.38 -3.75
C GLN A 473 -20.78 -6.24 -2.98
N ASN A 474 -20.61 -6.39 -1.66
CA ASN A 474 -21.54 -7.11 -0.79
C ASN A 474 -22.98 -6.58 -0.94
N ASP A 475 -23.15 -5.26 -0.86
CA ASP A 475 -24.45 -4.61 -1.04
C ASP A 475 -25.02 -4.78 -2.45
N TRP A 476 -24.16 -4.74 -3.47
CA TRP A 476 -24.57 -4.89 -4.85
C TRP A 476 -25.02 -6.32 -5.16
N ILE A 477 -24.25 -7.33 -4.77
CA ILE A 477 -24.62 -8.73 -5.00
C ILE A 477 -25.87 -9.12 -4.21
N SER A 478 -26.02 -8.64 -2.97
CA SER A 478 -27.13 -9.04 -2.09
C SER A 478 -28.46 -8.41 -2.48
N PHE A 479 -28.47 -7.19 -3.04
CA PHE A 479 -29.71 -6.43 -3.26
C PHE A 479 -29.96 -5.94 -4.68
N ARG A 480 -28.91 -5.76 -5.51
CA ARG A 480 -29.08 -5.27 -6.89
C ARG A 480 -28.96 -6.37 -7.94
N GLN A 481 -28.06 -7.33 -7.73
CA GLN A 481 -27.86 -8.45 -8.66
C GLN A 481 -28.70 -9.68 -8.31
N ALA A 482 -28.95 -9.91 -7.01
CA ALA A 482 -29.80 -10.99 -6.53
C ALA A 482 -31.22 -10.94 -7.11
N ARG A 483 -31.76 -12.11 -7.42
CA ARG A 483 -33.11 -12.34 -7.91
C ARG A 483 -33.87 -13.24 -6.95
N ARG A 484 -35.19 -13.30 -7.17
CA ARG A 484 -36.09 -14.23 -6.49
C ARG A 484 -35.60 -15.67 -6.70
N GLY A 485 -35.48 -16.45 -5.63
CA GLY A 485 -34.93 -17.81 -5.66
C GLY A 485 -33.42 -17.94 -5.44
N ASP A 486 -32.67 -16.83 -5.35
CA ASP A 486 -31.25 -16.88 -4.96
C ASP A 486 -31.07 -17.05 -3.44
N LEU A 487 -29.95 -17.66 -3.06
CA LEU A 487 -29.59 -17.91 -1.66
C LEU A 487 -28.37 -17.08 -1.26
N TRP A 488 -28.45 -16.45 -0.10
CA TRP A 488 -27.39 -15.65 0.50
C TRP A 488 -26.76 -16.40 1.67
N PHE A 489 -25.43 -16.30 1.78
CA PHE A 489 -24.62 -16.95 2.78
C PHE A 489 -23.66 -15.96 3.44
N HIS A 490 -23.48 -16.11 4.75
CA HIS A 490 -22.56 -15.29 5.55
C HIS A 490 -22.17 -16.00 6.85
N ALA A 491 -20.96 -15.76 7.35
CA ALA A 491 -20.49 -16.36 8.59
C ALA A 491 -21.29 -15.85 9.80
N GLN A 492 -21.84 -16.78 10.59
CA GLN A 492 -22.72 -16.43 11.70
C GLN A 492 -21.99 -15.59 12.76
N GLU A 493 -22.58 -14.44 13.11
CA GLU A 493 -22.08 -13.53 14.17
C GLU A 493 -20.64 -13.06 13.96
N GLN A 494 -20.14 -13.10 12.72
CA GLN A 494 -18.77 -12.74 12.42
C GLN A 494 -18.64 -11.89 11.16
N PRO A 495 -17.69 -10.93 11.14
CA PRO A 495 -17.38 -10.20 9.94
C PRO A 495 -16.84 -11.13 8.83
N GLY A 496 -17.35 -10.92 7.61
CA GLY A 496 -17.00 -11.70 6.43
C GLY A 496 -17.71 -11.20 5.18
N SER A 497 -17.36 -11.79 4.04
CA SER A 497 -17.94 -11.50 2.73
C SER A 497 -19.36 -12.06 2.59
N HIS A 498 -20.19 -11.39 1.79
CA HIS A 498 -21.45 -11.96 1.36
C HIS A 498 -21.18 -12.91 0.19
N VAL A 499 -21.82 -14.08 0.22
CA VAL A 499 -21.81 -15.03 -0.90
C VAL A 499 -23.24 -15.23 -1.37
N VAL A 500 -23.47 -15.12 -2.68
CA VAL A 500 -24.79 -15.33 -3.30
C VAL A 500 -24.69 -16.46 -4.31
N LEU A 501 -25.46 -17.53 -4.09
CA LEU A 501 -25.65 -18.62 -5.03
C LEU A 501 -26.86 -18.30 -5.92
N LYS A 502 -26.65 -18.32 -7.24
CA LYS A 502 -27.67 -17.98 -8.24
C LYS A 502 -28.65 -19.13 -8.49
N GLY A 503 -29.39 -19.50 -7.45
CA GLY A 503 -30.44 -20.52 -7.49
C GLY A 503 -31.58 -20.24 -8.47
N SER A 504 -31.73 -18.99 -8.93
CA SER A 504 -32.69 -18.66 -9.99
C SER A 504 -32.36 -19.24 -11.38
N GLU A 505 -31.14 -19.76 -11.58
CA GLU A 505 -30.61 -20.16 -12.89
C GLU A 505 -30.57 -21.67 -13.12
N GLY A 506 -30.97 -22.47 -12.13
CA GLY A 506 -31.07 -23.93 -12.26
C GLY A 506 -31.35 -24.62 -10.93
N GLU A 507 -31.29 -25.95 -10.92
CA GLU A 507 -31.53 -26.76 -9.71
C GLU A 507 -30.31 -26.73 -8.78
N ILE A 508 -30.56 -26.47 -7.50
CA ILE A 508 -29.52 -26.37 -6.47
C ILE A 508 -29.30 -27.75 -5.85
N SER A 509 -28.08 -28.27 -5.93
CA SER A 509 -27.68 -29.49 -5.22
C SER A 509 -27.14 -29.19 -3.81
N ASP A 510 -27.13 -30.20 -2.94
CA ASP A 510 -26.50 -30.08 -1.61
C ASP A 510 -25.00 -29.76 -1.70
N ALA A 511 -24.33 -30.19 -2.78
CA ALA A 511 -22.93 -29.87 -3.04
C ALA A 511 -22.71 -28.37 -3.32
N ASP A 512 -23.67 -27.71 -3.99
CA ASP A 512 -23.60 -26.27 -4.27
C ASP A 512 -23.84 -25.45 -3.00
N LEU A 513 -24.78 -25.88 -2.15
CA LEU A 513 -25.02 -25.27 -0.84
C LEU A 513 -23.79 -25.37 0.05
N GLN A 514 -23.15 -26.55 0.11
CA GLN A 514 -21.93 -26.75 0.87
C GLN A 514 -20.79 -25.90 0.32
N THR A 515 -20.64 -25.84 -1.01
CA THR A 515 -19.64 -24.99 -1.68
C THR A 515 -19.82 -23.51 -1.31
N ALA A 516 -21.05 -23.00 -1.34
CA ALA A 516 -21.34 -21.62 -0.95
C ALA A 516 -21.03 -21.35 0.53
N ALA A 517 -21.32 -22.32 1.41
CA ALA A 517 -21.00 -22.24 2.83
C ALA A 517 -19.47 -22.26 3.08
N ASP A 518 -18.73 -23.12 2.38
CA ASP A 518 -17.28 -23.20 2.47
C ASP A 518 -16.61 -21.88 2.02
N LEU A 519 -17.12 -21.27 0.94
CA LEU A 519 -16.66 -19.95 0.48
C LEU A 519 -16.96 -18.84 1.50
N ALA A 520 -18.17 -18.81 2.07
CA ALA A 520 -18.53 -17.83 3.10
C ALA A 520 -17.68 -17.99 4.36
N ALA A 521 -17.35 -19.22 4.74
CA ALA A 521 -16.44 -19.53 5.84
C ALA A 521 -15.00 -19.09 5.52
N HIS A 522 -14.53 -19.33 4.30
CA HIS A 522 -13.20 -18.95 3.83
C HIS A 522 -12.99 -17.43 3.79
N PHE A 523 -13.97 -16.68 3.30
CA PHE A 523 -13.92 -15.22 3.25
C PHE A 523 -14.49 -14.57 4.53
N SER A 524 -14.19 -15.15 5.70
CA SER A 524 -14.58 -14.62 7.01
C SER A 524 -13.39 -14.49 7.95
N ARG A 525 -13.60 -13.84 9.09
CA ARG A 525 -12.62 -13.78 10.19
C ARG A 525 -12.20 -15.18 10.68
N SER A 526 -13.08 -16.17 10.57
CA SER A 526 -12.85 -17.54 11.02
C SER A 526 -12.17 -18.46 9.99
N ARG A 527 -11.53 -17.91 8.94
CA ARG A 527 -10.83 -18.71 7.92
C ARG A 527 -9.85 -19.75 8.49
N GLY A 528 -9.22 -19.48 9.63
CA GLY A 528 -8.28 -20.41 10.28
C GLY A 528 -8.93 -21.54 11.08
N ASN A 529 -10.25 -21.56 11.23
CA ASN A 529 -10.96 -22.59 11.98
C ASN A 529 -11.30 -23.79 11.09
N LYS A 530 -11.32 -24.99 11.66
CA LYS A 530 -11.69 -26.22 10.93
C LYS A 530 -13.14 -26.19 10.42
N LYS A 531 -14.06 -25.65 11.23
CA LYS A 531 -15.49 -25.52 10.90
C LYS A 531 -16.00 -24.17 11.35
N VAL A 532 -16.85 -23.55 10.53
CA VAL A 532 -17.45 -22.24 10.78
C VAL A 532 -18.96 -22.34 10.58
N PRO A 533 -19.79 -21.86 11.51
CA PRO A 533 -21.22 -21.76 11.29
C PRO A 533 -21.52 -20.66 10.26
N VAL A 534 -22.29 -21.01 9.23
CA VAL A 534 -22.67 -20.13 8.13
C VAL A 534 -24.18 -20.06 8.07
N VAL A 535 -24.73 -18.86 8.07
CA VAL A 535 -26.16 -18.60 7.93
C VAL A 535 -26.50 -18.60 6.45
N MET A 536 -27.53 -19.36 6.07
CA MET A 536 -28.14 -19.37 4.74
C MET A 536 -29.55 -18.79 4.81
N VAL A 537 -29.83 -17.79 3.98
CA VAL A 537 -31.13 -17.10 3.92
C VAL A 537 -31.51 -16.82 2.46
N PRO A 538 -32.79 -16.97 2.05
CA PRO A 538 -33.26 -16.48 0.75
C PRO A 538 -33.08 -14.96 0.62
N THR A 539 -32.60 -14.48 -0.52
CA THR A 539 -32.31 -13.04 -0.73
C THR A 539 -33.52 -12.13 -0.49
N GLU A 540 -34.75 -12.64 -0.72
CA GLU A 540 -36.02 -11.96 -0.42
C GLU A 540 -36.22 -11.58 1.05
N GLN A 541 -35.57 -12.29 1.96
CA GLN A 541 -35.68 -12.08 3.41
C GLN A 541 -34.58 -11.17 3.97
N LEU A 542 -33.70 -10.66 3.10
CA LEU A 542 -32.68 -9.68 3.47
C LEU A 542 -33.26 -8.27 3.47
N GLN A 543 -32.93 -7.49 4.50
CA GLN A 543 -33.31 -6.10 4.63
C GLN A 543 -32.09 -5.24 4.92
N ARG A 544 -32.02 -4.08 4.27
CA ARG A 544 -31.01 -3.06 4.56
C ARG A 544 -31.36 -2.36 5.86
N ILE A 545 -30.36 -2.06 6.70
CA ILE A 545 -30.56 -1.23 7.88
C ILE A 545 -30.52 0.26 7.44
N PRO A 546 -31.63 1.01 7.54
CA PRO A 546 -31.69 2.38 7.05
C PRO A 546 -30.68 3.30 7.77
N GLY A 547 -29.99 4.14 7.01
CA GLY A 547 -29.02 5.11 7.56
C GLY A 547 -27.65 4.53 7.89
N MET A 548 -27.43 3.24 7.62
CA MET A 548 -26.12 2.60 7.71
C MET A 548 -25.40 2.61 6.36
N GLY A 549 -24.07 2.53 6.41
CA GLY A 549 -23.25 2.34 5.22
C GLY A 549 -23.51 0.98 4.55
N PRO A 550 -23.01 0.76 3.33
CA PRO A 550 -23.14 -0.51 2.64
C PRO A 550 -22.48 -1.65 3.43
N GLY A 551 -22.99 -2.88 3.29
CA GLY A 551 -22.46 -4.11 3.89
C GLY A 551 -23.24 -4.62 5.10
N LEU A 552 -24.02 -3.78 5.79
CA LEU A 552 -24.82 -4.20 6.95
C LEU A 552 -26.24 -4.63 6.55
N VAL A 553 -26.56 -5.88 6.87
CA VAL A 553 -27.85 -6.50 6.53
C VAL A 553 -28.53 -7.07 7.76
N ARG A 554 -29.85 -7.04 7.75
CA ARG A 554 -30.69 -7.78 8.69
C ARG A 554 -31.38 -8.89 7.91
N HIS A 555 -31.49 -10.07 8.52
CA HIS A 555 -32.16 -11.21 7.92
C HIS A 555 -33.19 -11.82 8.89
N GLY A 556 -34.15 -12.59 8.34
CA GLY A 556 -35.09 -13.40 9.11
C GLY A 556 -34.47 -14.68 9.68
N ASN A 557 -35.29 -15.68 10.05
CA ASN A 557 -34.79 -16.98 10.52
C ASN A 557 -34.03 -17.71 9.38
N GLY A 558 -32.70 -17.74 9.47
CA GLY A 558 -31.83 -18.45 8.54
C GLY A 558 -31.53 -19.88 9.00
N ARG A 559 -31.25 -20.77 8.05
CA ARG A 559 -30.74 -22.12 8.35
C ARG A 559 -29.23 -22.04 8.51
N VAL A 560 -28.69 -22.67 9.54
CA VAL A 560 -27.23 -22.72 9.77
C VAL A 560 -26.65 -23.96 9.10
N LEU A 561 -25.57 -23.77 8.35
CA LEU A 561 -24.74 -24.80 7.73
C LEU A 561 -23.33 -24.73 8.33
N TRP A 562 -22.59 -25.83 8.30
CA TRP A 562 -21.19 -25.86 8.73
C TRP A 562 -20.29 -25.80 7.51
N GLY A 563 -19.56 -24.68 7.33
CA GLY A 563 -18.57 -24.52 6.28
C GLY A 563 -17.17 -24.94 6.73
N GLU A 564 -16.39 -25.51 5.82
CA GLU A 564 -14.98 -25.87 6.00
C GLU A 564 -14.09 -24.98 5.09
N PRO A 565 -13.41 -23.96 5.65
CA PRO A 565 -12.62 -22.99 4.87
C PRO A 565 -11.57 -23.58 3.92
N ASP A 566 -10.99 -24.72 4.27
CA ASP A 566 -9.92 -25.36 3.49
C ASP A 566 -10.45 -25.95 2.17
N ARG A 567 -11.72 -26.39 2.13
CA ARG A 567 -12.33 -26.96 0.92
C ARG A 567 -12.54 -25.91 -0.17
N ALA A 568 -12.74 -24.66 0.22
CA ALA A 568 -12.90 -23.55 -0.71
C ALA A 568 -11.65 -23.28 -1.57
N LEU A 569 -10.46 -23.67 -1.10
CA LEU A 569 -9.19 -23.46 -1.83
C LEU A 569 -9.16 -24.19 -3.18
N GLY A 570 -9.85 -25.33 -3.31
CA GLY A 570 -9.91 -26.09 -4.56
C GLY A 570 -10.79 -25.45 -5.65
N LEU A 571 -11.65 -24.50 -5.28
CA LEU A 571 -12.57 -23.81 -6.18
C LEU A 571 -12.10 -22.42 -6.57
N LEU A 572 -11.17 -21.84 -5.79
CA LEU A 572 -10.51 -20.61 -6.17
C LEU A 572 -9.59 -20.94 -7.35
N PRO A 573 -9.76 -20.31 -8.53
CA PRO A 573 -8.80 -20.46 -9.61
C PRO A 573 -7.45 -20.12 -9.02
N THR A 574 -6.47 -21.04 -9.10
CA THR A 574 -5.17 -20.96 -8.42
C THR A 574 -4.75 -19.51 -8.26
N LEU A 575 -5.03 -18.94 -7.09
CA LEU A 575 -4.45 -17.68 -6.63
C LEU A 575 -3.02 -18.03 -6.21
N GLN A 576 -2.25 -18.54 -7.16
CA GLN A 576 -0.82 -18.75 -7.05
C GLN A 576 -0.12 -17.53 -7.64
N PRO A 577 1.01 -17.12 -7.04
CA PRO A 577 1.57 -15.77 -7.13
C PRO A 577 1.98 -15.31 -8.52
#